data_AF-A0A258C476-F1
#
_entry.id   AF-A0A258C476-F1
#
_cell.length_a   1.000
_cell.length_b   1.000
_cell.length_c   1.000
_cell.angle_alpha   90.00
_cell.angle_beta   90.00
_cell.angle_gamma   90.00
#
_symmetry.space_group_name_H-M   'P 1'
#
loop_
_entity.id
_entity.type
_entity.pdbx_description
1 polymer ?
#
loop_
_entity_poly.entity_id
_entity_poly.type
_entity_poly.pdbx_seq_one_letter_code
_entity_poly.pdbx_strand_id
1 'polypeptide(L)' 'RLLEAMDNLLAYLQKHCIPMTYWAAGPSWGNYKLSVEPTRDGQDRPQWEILNKYVNQGGCSSIGP' A
#
# COMPACT_ATOMS: atom_id res chain seq x y z
N ARG A 1 -11.16 10.21 -1.38
CA ARG A 1 -10.64 10.81 -0.14
C ARG A 1 -9.56 9.95 0.52
N LEU A 2 -9.84 8.77 1.09
CA LEU A 2 -8.79 7.97 1.75
C LEU A 2 -7.76 7.37 0.79
N LEU A 3 -8.19 6.78 -0.34
CA LEU A 3 -7.28 6.24 -1.36
C LEU A 3 -6.41 7.33 -2.01
N GLU A 4 -6.98 8.51 -2.22
CA GLU A 4 -6.27 9.69 -2.73
C GLU A 4 -5.22 10.20 -1.73
N ALA A 5 -5.55 10.24 -0.43
CA ALA A 5 -4.59 10.59 0.61
C ALA A 5 -3.45 9.56 0.70
N MET A 6 -3.76 8.28 0.53
CA MET A 6 -2.78 7.19 0.45
C MET A 6 -1.87 7.35 -0.77
N ASP A 7 -2.43 7.69 -1.93
CA ASP A 7 -1.67 7.94 -3.16
C ASP A 7 -0.67 9.09 -2.96
N ASN A 8 -1.14 10.22 -2.42
CA ASN A 8 -0.30 11.37 -2.12
C ASN A 8 0.80 11.06 -1.09
N LEU A 9 0.49 10.28 -0.04
CA LEU A 9 1.47 9.85 0.95
C LEU A 9 2.55 8.98 0.30
N LEU A 10 2.16 7.97 -0.47
CA LEU A 10 3.09 7.06 -1.14
C LEU A 10 4.01 7.77 -2.12
N ALA A 11 3.48 8.72 -2.89
CA ALA A 11 4.29 9.57 -3.77
C ALA A 11 5.34 10.36 -2.99
N TYR A 12 4.96 10.93 -1.84
CA TYR A 12 5.90 11.65 -0.99
C TYR A 12 6.98 10.72 -0.41
N LEU A 13 6.60 9.57 0.16
CA LEU A 13 7.54 8.62 0.75
C LEU A 13 8.52 8.06 -0.30
N GLN A 14 8.04 7.72 -1.50
CA GLN A 14 8.89 7.21 -2.58
C GLN A 14 9.88 8.28 -3.06
N LYS A 15 9.44 9.54 -3.20
CA LYS A 15 10.33 10.67 -3.53
C LYS A 15 11.46 10.84 -2.52
N HIS A 16 11.20 10.52 -1.26
CA HIS A 16 12.16 10.63 -0.17
C HIS A 16 12.81 9.29 0.21
N CYS A 17 12.65 8.24 -0.59
CA CYS A 17 13.23 6.92 -0.31
C CYS A 17 12.89 6.34 1.07
N ILE A 18 11.69 6.64 1.58
CA ILE A 18 11.20 6.16 2.88
C ILE A 18 10.37 4.88 2.64
N PRO A 19 10.79 3.72 3.17
CA PRO A 19 10.01 2.49 3.06
C PRO A 19 8.74 2.57 3.92
N MET A 20 7.71 1.85 3.52
CA MET A 20 6.44 1.81 4.24
C MET A 20 5.87 0.39 4.24
N THR A 21 5.29 0.00 5.38
CA THR A 21 4.55 -1.25 5.52
C THR A 21 3.08 -0.94 5.75
N TYR A 22 2.22 -1.34 4.82
CA TYR A 22 0.79 -1.10 4.92
C TYR A 22 0.18 -1.98 6.03
N TRP A 23 -0.75 -1.43 6.81
CA TRP A 23 -1.50 -2.16 7.83
C TRP A 23 -2.92 -2.51 7.36
N ALA A 24 -3.27 -3.76 7.10
CA ALA A 24 -2.42 -4.96 7.06
C ALA A 24 -3.00 -6.00 6.09
N ALA A 25 -2.18 -6.95 5.65
CA ALA A 25 -2.62 -8.22 5.08
C ALA A 25 -2.68 -9.30 6.17
N GLY A 26 -3.20 -10.49 5.85
CA GLY A 26 -3.18 -11.66 6.74
C GLY A 26 -4.47 -12.48 6.72
N PRO A 27 -4.38 -13.78 7.08
CA PRO A 27 -5.46 -14.74 6.84
C PRO A 27 -6.72 -14.55 7.72
N SER A 28 -6.61 -13.84 8.84
CA SER A 28 -7.66 -13.81 9.88
C SER A 28 -8.29 -12.42 10.10
N TRP A 29 -8.26 -11.55 9.09
CA TRP A 29 -8.83 -10.20 9.17
C TRP A 29 -10.34 -10.12 8.89
N GLY A 30 -10.93 -11.15 8.26
CA GLY A 30 -12.37 -11.20 7.97
C GLY A 30 -12.88 -9.99 7.19
N ASN A 31 -13.79 -9.22 7.79
CA ASN A 31 -14.40 -8.02 7.21
C ASN A 31 -13.76 -6.70 7.67
N TYR A 32 -12.57 -6.75 8.25
CA TYR A 32 -11.84 -5.55 8.67
C TYR A 32 -11.60 -4.62 7.49
N LYS A 33 -12.11 -3.39 7.59
CA LYS A 33 -12.19 -2.43 6.47
C LYS A 33 -10.83 -2.00 5.91
N LEU A 34 -9.77 -2.03 6.74
CA LEU A 34 -8.43 -1.65 6.30
C LEU A 34 -7.60 -2.83 5.81
N SER A 35 -8.13 -4.06 5.89
CA SER A 35 -7.43 -5.24 5.38
C SER A 35 -7.15 -5.11 3.89
N VAL A 36 -5.96 -5.52 3.48
CA VAL A 36 -5.58 -5.70 2.06
C VAL A 36 -5.45 -7.16 1.67
N GLU A 37 -5.77 -8.09 2.57
CA GLU A 37 -5.93 -9.49 2.20
C GLU A 37 -7.02 -9.61 1.14
N PRO A 38 -6.80 -10.39 0.06
CA PRO A 38 -7.86 -10.72 -0.88
C PRO A 38 -9.13 -11.15 -0.15
N THR A 39 -10.27 -10.77 -0.71
CA THR A 39 -11.56 -11.24 -0.20
C THR A 39 -11.60 -12.76 -0.22
N ARG A 40 -12.54 -13.36 0.52
CA ARG A 40 -12.75 -14.82 0.52
C ARG A 40 -12.91 -15.39 -0.90
N ASP A 41 -13.42 -14.59 -1.82
CA ASP A 41 -13.66 -14.94 -3.22
C ASP A 41 -12.47 -14.64 -4.14
N GLY A 42 -11.30 -14.29 -3.56
CA GLY A 42 -10.06 -14.05 -4.28
C GLY A 42 -9.93 -12.66 -4.92
N GLN A 43 -10.88 -11.76 -4.70
CA GLN A 43 -10.81 -10.40 -5.25
C GLN A 43 -9.88 -9.50 -4.44
N ASP A 44 -9.05 -8.75 -5.14
CA ASP A 44 -8.19 -7.73 -4.54
C ASP A 44 -9.02 -6.62 -3.86
N ARG A 45 -8.44 -6.07 -2.79
CA ARG A 45 -8.98 -4.90 -2.08
C ARG A 45 -8.59 -3.62 -2.83
N PRO A 46 -9.41 -2.56 -2.79
CA PRO A 46 -9.17 -1.34 -3.58
C PRO A 46 -7.84 -0.64 -3.28
N GLN A 47 -7.23 -0.86 -2.11
CA GLN A 47 -5.91 -0.32 -1.78
C GLN A 47 -4.80 -0.89 -2.67
N TRP A 48 -4.95 -2.10 -3.21
CA TRP A 48 -3.98 -2.69 -4.14
C TRP A 48 -3.85 -1.89 -5.43
N GLU A 49 -4.92 -1.25 -5.90
CA GLU A 49 -4.88 -0.35 -7.06
C GLU A 49 -3.89 0.81 -6.83
N ILE A 50 -3.76 1.28 -5.59
CA ILE A 50 -2.82 2.34 -5.23
C ILE A 50 -1.44 1.75 -4.94
N LEU A 51 -1.33 0.71 -4.11
CA LEU A 51 -0.03 0.09 -3.74
C LEU A 51 0.77 -0.34 -4.97
N ASN A 52 0.11 -0.94 -5.97
CA ASN A 52 0.76 -1.44 -7.17
C ASN A 52 1.42 -0.34 -8.01
N LYS A 53 1.02 0.93 -7.86
CA LYS A 53 1.68 2.07 -8.51
C LYS A 53 3.08 2.34 -7.98
N TYR A 54 3.40 1.88 -6.76
CA TYR A 54 4.64 2.25 -6.06
C TYR A 54 5.60 1.07 -5.83
N VAL A 55 5.11 -0.18 -5.88
CA VAL A 55 5.94 -1.38 -5.73
C VAL A 55 6.91 -1.50 -6.91
N ASN A 56 8.21 -1.64 -6.62
CA ASN A 56 9.30 -1.77 -7.59
C ASN A 56 9.44 -0.61 -8.61
N GLN A 57 8.80 0.53 -8.35
CA GLN A 57 8.89 1.73 -9.22
C GLN A 57 9.91 2.77 -8.71
N GLY A 58 10.49 2.58 -7.51
CA GLY A 58 11.42 3.53 -6.91
C GLY A 58 12.86 3.35 -7.38
N GLY A 59 13.58 4.44 -7.64
CA GLY A 59 14.99 4.45 -8.05
C GLY A 59 15.99 4.61 -6.90
N CYS A 60 15.62 4.24 -5.67
CA CYS A 60 16.43 4.48 -4.47
C CYS A 60 17.53 3.42 -4.30
N SER A 61 18.78 3.86 -4.09
CA SER A 61 19.92 2.99 -3.77
C SER A 61 20.18 2.83 -2.26
N SER A 62 19.56 3.69 -1.44
CA SER A 62 19.63 3.65 0.02
C SER A 62 18.31 4.16 0.62
N ILE A 63 18.08 3.87 1.90
CA ILE A 63 16.97 4.45 2.67
C ILE A 63 17.25 5.95 2.83
N GLY A 64 16.22 6.76 2.60
CA GLY A 64 16.30 8.21 2.68
C GLY A 64 16.20 8.76 4.11
N PRO A 65 16.06 10.10 4.26
CA PRO A 65 16.06 10.79 5.56
C PRO A 65 14.89 10.41 6.47
#